data_AF-A0A7M5U8G2-F1
#
_entry.id   AF-A0A7M5U8G2-F1
#
_cell.length_a   1.000
_cell.length_b   1.000
_cell.length_c   1.000
_cell.angle_alpha   90.00
_cell.angle_beta   90.00
_cell.angle_gamma   90.00
#
_symmetry.space_group_name_H-M   'P 1'
#
loop_
_entity.id
_entity.type
_entity.pdbx_description
1 polymer ?
#
loop_
_entity_poly.entity_id
_entity_poly.type
_entity_poly.pdbx_seq_one_letter_code
_entity_poly.pdbx_strand_id
1 'polypeptide(L)'
;MIMKMGAGDEDDQEPPKKILKFRNYAPKDEQLKEKKVEKVKPIDAAEGLSEHLEKAKDVKDIEEVNIATLAPRKPDWDLKRDVAKKLDKLEKRTQKAIIELIRDRLKGEENLADAVNTVGDN
;
A
#
# COMPACT_ATOMS: atom_id res chain seq x y z
N MET A 1 14.69 -77.37 -9.58
CA MET A 1 15.46 -77.53 -8.32
C MET A 1 16.82 -76.88 -8.60
N ILE A 2 17.27 -75.80 -7.98
CA ILE A 2 17.11 -75.30 -6.60
C ILE A 2 17.23 -73.75 -6.64
N MET A 3 16.35 -73.06 -5.91
CA MET A 3 16.43 -71.64 -5.58
C MET A 3 17.54 -71.37 -4.55
N LYS A 4 18.28 -70.26 -4.68
CA LYS A 4 18.94 -69.58 -3.54
C LYS A 4 19.13 -68.10 -3.90
N MET A 5 18.16 -67.26 -3.55
CA MET A 5 18.12 -66.40 -2.35
C MET A 5 19.22 -65.33 -2.36
N GLY A 6 18.78 -64.08 -2.51
CA GLY A 6 19.62 -62.90 -2.34
C GLY A 6 20.12 -62.74 -0.91
N ALA A 7 21.27 -62.10 -0.81
CA ALA A 7 21.82 -61.42 0.35
C ALA A 7 22.27 -60.06 -0.21
N GLY A 8 21.84 -58.91 0.31
CA GLY A 8 21.66 -58.58 1.72
C GLY A 8 22.73 -57.54 2.03
N ASP A 9 22.28 -56.32 2.28
CA ASP A 9 23.03 -55.06 2.33
C ASP A 9 24.15 -55.03 3.38
N GLU A 10 25.33 -54.51 3.01
CA GLU A 10 26.34 -54.00 3.94
C GLU A 10 26.98 -52.72 3.35
N ASP A 11 26.18 -51.66 3.22
CA ASP A 11 26.69 -50.28 3.15
C ASP A 11 26.95 -49.82 4.59
N ASP A 12 28.21 -49.95 5.06
CA ASP A 12 28.72 -49.31 6.28
C ASP A 12 28.73 -47.78 6.11
N GLN A 13 27.56 -47.15 6.17
CA GLN A 13 27.46 -45.70 6.32
C GLN A 13 27.54 -45.33 7.81
N GLU A 14 28.77 -45.22 8.33
CA GLU A 14 29.00 -44.49 9.58
C GLU A 14 28.40 -43.08 9.43
N PRO A 15 27.51 -42.62 10.33
CA PRO A 15 26.94 -41.28 10.24
C PRO A 15 28.03 -40.22 10.39
N PRO A 16 27.94 -39.07 9.68
CA PRO A 16 28.98 -38.05 9.71
C PRO A 16 29.21 -37.54 11.14
N LYS A 17 30.44 -37.72 11.64
CA LYS A 17 30.86 -37.32 12.99
C LYS A 17 30.69 -35.80 13.15
N LYS A 18 29.69 -35.39 13.94
CA LYS A 18 29.38 -33.97 14.21
C LYS A 18 30.49 -33.33 15.03
N ILE A 19 31.15 -32.31 14.49
CA ILE A 19 32.22 -31.57 15.17
C ILE A 19 31.58 -30.55 16.13
N LEU A 20 31.90 -30.67 17.42
CA LEU A 20 31.45 -29.77 18.47
C LEU A 20 32.08 -28.38 18.31
N LYS A 21 31.25 -27.33 18.18
CA LYS A 21 31.68 -25.94 17.99
C LYS A 21 31.06 -25.04 19.06
N PHE A 22 31.88 -24.24 19.74
CA PHE A 22 31.42 -23.34 20.80
C PHE A 22 31.26 -21.92 20.29
N ARG A 23 30.01 -21.42 20.27
CA ARG A 23 29.68 -20.05 19.86
C ARG A 23 29.47 -19.12 21.07
N ASN A 24 28.71 -19.57 22.07
CA ASN A 24 28.32 -18.79 23.25
C ASN A 24 28.96 -19.24 24.57
N TYR A 25 29.82 -20.27 24.56
CA TYR A 25 30.43 -20.83 25.77
C TYR A 25 31.96 -20.88 25.65
N ALA A 26 32.67 -20.76 26.78
CA ALA A 26 34.13 -20.84 26.86
C ALA A 26 34.55 -22.08 27.69
N PRO A 27 34.96 -23.17 27.02
CA PRO A 27 35.44 -24.36 27.72
C PRO A 27 36.71 -24.10 28.56
N LYS A 28 36.82 -24.74 29.72
CA LYS A 28 38.00 -24.65 30.60
C LYS A 28 39.17 -25.53 30.10
N ASP A 29 38.86 -26.64 29.44
CA ASP A 29 39.85 -27.61 28.91
C ASP A 29 40.54 -27.11 27.64
N GLU A 30 41.84 -27.34 27.53
CA GLU A 30 42.68 -26.79 26.45
C GLU A 30 42.33 -27.35 25.07
N GLN A 31 42.07 -28.66 24.97
CA GLN A 31 41.66 -29.33 23.72
C GLN A 31 40.30 -28.85 23.17
N LEU A 32 39.50 -28.22 24.03
CA LEU A 32 38.14 -27.79 23.72
C LEU A 32 38.07 -26.28 23.43
N LYS A 33 39.10 -25.52 23.83
CA LYS A 33 39.27 -24.09 23.50
C LYS A 33 39.54 -23.88 22.01
N GLU A 34 40.28 -24.77 21.36
CA GLU A 34 40.57 -24.71 19.92
C GLU A 34 39.31 -24.85 19.04
N LYS A 35 38.23 -25.41 19.60
CA LYS A 35 36.93 -25.58 18.90
C LYS A 35 36.00 -24.38 19.08
N LYS A 36 36.49 -23.27 19.63
CA LYS A 36 35.73 -22.02 19.75
C LYS A 36 35.63 -21.33 18.40
N VAL A 37 34.42 -21.00 17.99
CA VAL A 37 34.17 -20.29 16.73
C VAL A 37 34.60 -18.84 16.90
N GLU A 38 35.46 -18.35 16.01
CA GLU A 38 35.83 -16.94 15.95
C GLU A 38 34.59 -16.07 15.74
N LYS A 39 34.47 -15.01 16.54
CA LYS A 39 33.36 -14.06 16.39
C LYS A 39 33.63 -13.21 15.15
N VAL A 40 32.81 -13.40 14.12
CA VAL A 40 32.83 -12.56 12.92
C VAL A 40 32.47 -11.13 13.33
N LYS A 41 33.23 -10.14 12.84
CA LYS A 41 32.88 -8.73 13.01
C LYS A 41 31.56 -8.48 12.26
N PRO A 42 30.60 -7.74 12.83
CA PRO A 42 29.39 -7.37 12.10
C PRO A 42 29.79 -6.62 10.83
N ILE A 43 29.14 -6.96 9.72
CA ILE A 43 29.28 -6.28 8.43
C ILE A 43 28.99 -4.79 8.65
N ASP A 44 29.82 -3.92 8.08
CA ASP A 44 29.65 -2.48 8.19
C ASP A 44 28.34 -2.08 7.49
N ALA A 45 27.35 -1.69 8.28
CA ALA A 45 26.01 -1.37 7.79
C ALA A 45 25.98 -0.06 6.96
N ALA A 46 27.09 0.67 6.89
CA ALA A 46 27.20 1.95 6.19
C ALA A 46 26.88 1.86 4.69
N GLU A 47 27.33 0.80 4.00
CA GLU A 47 27.16 0.68 2.54
C GLU A 47 25.73 0.39 2.09
N GLY A 48 24.93 -0.29 2.93
CA GLY A 48 23.52 -0.53 2.63
C GLY A 48 22.62 0.67 2.96
N LEU A 49 23.06 1.54 3.87
CA LEU A 49 22.28 2.69 4.32
C LEU A 49 22.24 3.82 3.28
N SER A 50 23.30 4.01 2.51
CA SER A 50 23.36 5.00 1.42
C SER A 50 22.33 4.71 0.33
N GLU A 51 22.24 3.45 -0.11
CA GLU A 51 21.29 3.04 -1.15
C GLU A 51 19.83 3.20 -0.70
N HIS A 52 19.53 2.95 0.58
CA HIS A 52 18.21 3.19 1.16
C HIS A 52 17.91 4.67 1.35
N LEU A 53 18.93 5.50 1.61
CA LEU A 53 18.79 6.94 1.75
C LEU A 53 18.48 7.63 0.41
N GLU A 54 19.08 7.17 -0.68
CA GLU A 54 18.80 7.67 -2.03
C GLU A 54 17.38 7.31 -2.46
N LYS A 55 16.97 6.04 -2.30
CA LYS A 55 15.59 5.60 -2.57
C LYS A 55 14.54 6.35 -1.75
N ALA A 56 14.88 6.78 -0.53
CA ALA A 56 13.99 7.58 0.32
C ALA A 56 13.90 9.06 -0.06
N LYS A 57 14.86 9.59 -0.85
CA LYS A 57 14.81 10.96 -1.38
C LYS A 57 13.90 11.06 -2.60
N ASP A 58 13.90 10.04 -3.46
CA ASP A 58 13.11 10.03 -4.71
C ASP A 58 11.59 9.89 -4.50
N VAL A 59 11.13 9.50 -3.30
CA VAL A 59 9.69 9.35 -2.97
C VAL A 59 9.05 10.67 -2.51
N LYS A 60 9.81 11.77 -2.44
CA LYS A 60 9.35 13.02 -1.80
C LYS A 60 8.69 14.06 -2.70
N ASP A 61 8.33 13.72 -3.94
CA ASP A 61 7.59 14.60 -4.84
C ASP A 61 6.13 14.15 -5.03
N ILE A 62 5.52 13.56 -4.00
CA ILE A 62 4.05 13.54 -3.91
C ILE A 62 3.66 14.88 -3.30
N GLU A 63 3.26 15.79 -4.19
CA GLU A 63 2.56 17.05 -3.97
C GLU A 63 1.94 17.14 -2.57
N GLU A 64 2.46 18.10 -1.80
CA GLU A 64 1.92 18.65 -0.55
C GLU A 64 0.57 18.04 -0.11
N VAL A 65 0.65 17.00 0.72
CA VAL A 65 -0.51 16.60 1.51
C VAL A 65 -0.79 17.74 2.50
N ASN A 66 -1.72 18.62 2.10
CA ASN A 66 -2.17 19.78 2.85
C ASN A 66 -2.54 19.36 4.29
N ILE A 67 -1.83 19.84 5.31
CA ILE A 67 -1.94 19.35 6.71
C ILE A 67 -3.31 19.64 7.33
N ALA A 68 -4.08 20.59 6.76
CA ALA A 68 -5.49 20.83 7.09
C ALA A 68 -6.43 19.66 6.72
N THR A 69 -5.95 18.69 5.93
CA THR A 69 -6.70 17.49 5.51
C THR A 69 -6.57 16.35 6.52
N LEU A 70 -5.56 16.39 7.41
CA LEU A 70 -5.21 15.35 8.39
C LEU A 70 -5.79 15.62 9.80
N ALA A 71 -6.48 16.74 9.99
CA ALA A 71 -7.28 16.95 11.20
C ALA A 71 -8.45 15.95 11.25
N PRO A 72 -8.94 15.56 12.44
CA PRO A 72 -10.18 14.80 12.56
C PRO A 72 -11.31 15.56 11.87
N ARG A 73 -11.68 15.13 10.66
CA ARG A 73 -12.78 15.75 9.91
C ARG A 73 -14.10 15.38 10.59
N LYS A 74 -15.13 16.21 10.38
CA LYS A 74 -16.48 15.89 10.86
C LYS A 74 -16.90 14.50 10.32
N PRO A 75 -17.60 13.67 11.11
CA PRO A 75 -18.07 12.36 10.66
C PRO A 75 -18.85 12.42 9.33
N ASP A 76 -19.58 13.51 9.11
CA ASP A 76 -20.41 13.71 7.91
C ASP A 76 -19.67 14.28 6.69
N TRP A 77 -18.37 14.55 6.79
CA TRP A 77 -17.66 15.26 5.71
C TRP A 77 -17.63 14.45 4.41
N ASP A 78 -17.51 13.13 4.55
CA ASP A 78 -17.44 12.18 3.45
C ASP A 78 -18.82 12.09 2.77
N LEU A 79 -19.88 11.98 3.57
CA LEU A 79 -21.25 12.01 3.11
C LEU A 79 -21.56 13.29 2.31
N LYS A 80 -21.13 14.46 2.81
CA LYS A 80 -21.33 15.74 2.12
C LYS A 80 -20.62 15.78 0.78
N ARG A 81 -19.38 15.30 0.71
CA ARG A 81 -18.60 15.27 -0.53
C ARG A 81 -19.26 14.36 -1.58
N ASP A 82 -19.68 13.18 -1.17
CA ASP A 82 -20.24 12.17 -2.08
C ASP A 82 -21.66 12.53 -2.54
N VAL A 83 -22.44 13.19 -1.67
CA VAL A 83 -23.77 13.72 -2.02
C VAL A 83 -23.67 14.96 -2.90
N ALA A 84 -22.71 15.86 -2.66
CA ALA A 84 -22.55 17.10 -3.42
C ALA A 84 -22.41 16.84 -4.93
N LYS A 85 -21.60 15.85 -5.33
CA LYS A 85 -21.43 15.49 -6.75
C LYS A 85 -22.72 14.99 -7.39
N LYS A 86 -23.56 14.27 -6.64
CA LYS A 86 -24.86 13.78 -7.11
C LYS A 86 -25.88 14.92 -7.22
N LEU A 87 -25.88 15.84 -6.24
CA LEU A 87 -26.74 17.01 -6.24
C LEU A 87 -26.41 17.95 -7.40
N ASP A 88 -25.13 18.27 -7.66
CA ASP A 88 -24.74 19.12 -8.79
C ASP A 88 -25.22 18.55 -10.14
N LYS A 89 -25.09 17.22 -10.33
CA LYS A 89 -25.60 16.55 -11.53
C LYS A 89 -27.12 16.61 -11.63
N LEU A 90 -27.82 16.49 -10.51
CA LEU A 90 -29.28 16.55 -10.47
C LEU A 90 -29.76 17.98 -10.72
N GLU A 91 -29.16 18.97 -10.06
CA GLU A 91 -29.46 20.40 -10.22
C GLU A 91 -29.33 20.83 -11.68
N LYS A 92 -28.24 20.44 -12.36
CA LYS A 92 -28.06 20.72 -13.80
C LYS A 92 -29.17 20.13 -14.67
N ARG A 93 -29.70 18.95 -14.32
CA ARG A 93 -30.82 18.32 -15.04
C ARG A 93 -32.13 19.01 -14.72
N THR A 94 -32.35 19.38 -13.45
CA THR A 94 -33.53 20.11 -13.01
C THR A 94 -33.60 21.49 -13.65
N GLN A 95 -32.48 22.23 -13.70
CA GLN A 95 -32.40 23.51 -14.41
C GLN A 95 -32.73 23.35 -15.90
N LYS A 96 -32.19 22.31 -16.56
CA LYS A 96 -32.54 22.01 -17.96
C LYS A 96 -34.03 21.73 -18.15
N ALA A 97 -34.62 20.90 -17.30
CA ALA A 97 -36.05 20.59 -17.35
C ALA A 97 -36.90 21.85 -17.08
N ILE A 98 -36.50 22.70 -16.15
CA ILE A 98 -37.14 24.00 -15.90
C ILE A 98 -37.06 24.89 -17.14
N ILE A 99 -35.90 25.00 -17.77
CA ILE A 99 -35.72 25.79 -19.00
C ILE A 99 -36.60 25.25 -20.14
N GLU A 100 -36.66 23.93 -20.32
CA GLU A 100 -37.53 23.30 -21.32
C GLU A 100 -39.01 23.57 -21.06
N LEU A 101 -39.46 23.42 -19.81
CA LEU A 101 -40.83 23.74 -19.40
C LEU A 101 -41.19 25.21 -19.62
N ILE A 102 -40.28 26.13 -19.26
CA ILE A 102 -40.45 27.56 -19.52
C ILE A 102 -40.54 27.81 -21.02
N ARG A 103 -39.65 27.20 -21.82
CA ARG A 103 -39.62 27.37 -23.28
C ARG A 103 -40.91 26.89 -23.94
N ASP A 104 -41.45 25.76 -23.52
CA ASP A 104 -42.70 25.24 -24.08
C ASP A 104 -43.91 26.07 -23.66
N ARG A 105 -43.91 26.59 -22.42
CA ARG A 105 -44.93 27.54 -21.97
C ARG A 105 -44.86 28.86 -22.74
N LEU A 106 -43.67 29.40 -22.99
CA LEU A 106 -43.46 30.63 -23.75
C LEU A 106 -43.97 30.54 -25.19
N LYS A 107 -43.77 29.39 -25.86
CA LYS A 107 -44.29 29.16 -27.22
C LYS A 107 -45.82 29.23 -27.28
N GLY A 108 -46.51 28.94 -26.17
CA GLY A 108 -47.96 29.05 -26.04
C GLY A 108 -48.45 30.42 -25.58
N GLU A 109 -47.60 31.21 -24.91
CA GLU A 109 -47.92 32.51 -24.31
C GLU A 109 -46.83 33.55 -24.70
N GLU A 110 -47.01 34.28 -25.82
CA GLU A 110 -46.02 35.26 -26.33
C GLU A 110 -45.63 36.35 -25.32
N ASN A 111 -46.52 36.71 -24.39
CA ASN A 111 -46.30 37.79 -23.41
C ASN A 111 -45.33 37.45 -22.26
N LEU A 112 -44.99 36.18 -22.05
CA LEU A 112 -44.10 35.77 -20.95
C LEU A 112 -42.62 35.87 -21.30
N ALA A 113 -42.27 35.91 -22.59
CA ALA A 113 -40.88 35.99 -23.04
C ALA A 113 -40.17 37.25 -22.56
N ASP A 114 -40.88 38.37 -22.58
CA ASP A 114 -40.34 39.67 -22.16
C ASP A 114 -40.16 39.76 -20.63
N ALA A 115 -40.94 39.01 -19.86
CA ALA A 115 -40.84 38.99 -18.39
C ALA A 115 -39.65 38.15 -17.87
N VAL A 116 -39.18 37.17 -18.63
CA VAL A 116 -38.05 36.31 -18.23
C VAL A 116 -36.71 36.97 -18.55
N ASN A 117 -36.61 37.72 -19.65
CA ASN A 117 -35.38 38.42 -20.04
C ASN A 117 -34.98 39.53 -19.05
N THR A 118 -35.93 40.13 -18.34
CA THR A 118 -35.65 41.20 -17.35
C THR A 118 -35.12 40.68 -16.00
N VAL A 119 -35.28 39.39 -15.70
CA VAL A 119 -34.85 38.78 -14.43
C VAL A 119 -33.43 38.20 -14.52
N GLY A 120 -32.90 37.96 -15.72
CA GLY A 120 -31.56 37.40 -15.95
C GLY A 120 -30.39 38.39 -15.90
N ASP A 121 -30.66 39.70 -15.90
CA ASP A 121 -29.66 40.78 -16.00
C ASP A 121 -29.24 41.40 -14.64
N ASN A 122 -29.50 40.75 -13.51
CA ASN A 122 -29.09 41.20 -12.16
C ASN A 122 -28.48 40.07 -11.33
#